data_AF-A0A6L7YLC7-F1
#
_entry.id   AF-A0A6L7YLC7-F1
#
_cell.length_a   1.000
_cell.length_b   1.000
_cell.length_c   1.000
_cell.angle_alpha   90.00
_cell.angle_beta   90.00
_cell.angle_gamma   90.00
#
_symmetry.space_group_name_H-M   'P 1'
#
loop_
_entity.id
_entity.type
_entity.pdbx_description
1 polymer ?
#
loop_
_entity_poly.entity_id
_entity_poly.type
_entity_poly.pdbx_seq_one_letter_code
_entity_poly.pdbx_strand_id
1 'polypeptide(L)'
;MSFQDSYRIVILGTTGSGKTTLSRRLSQLLSVPTIELDAIRHGPNWVETPDDIFRERIATSLSAEGWIVDGNYSVARDIIWPRATILIWLDYSFPLVFWRLFWRTMTRGIMRTKLWNGNREELWRHFLTKDSLFLWAFKTHWSRRESLS
;
A
#
# COMPACT_ATOMS: atom_id res chain seq x y z
N MET A 1 31.98 -3.94 6.77
CA MET A 1 30.65 -3.44 7.15
C MET A 1 29.92 -3.12 5.85
N SER A 2 29.06 -4.03 5.39
CA SER A 2 28.33 -3.91 4.13
C SER A 2 27.20 -2.88 4.29
N PHE A 3 27.08 -1.95 3.35
CA PHE A 3 26.01 -0.94 3.34
C PHE A 3 24.59 -1.53 3.08
N GLN A 4 24.45 -2.85 2.95
CA GLN A 4 23.18 -3.52 2.64
C GLN A 4 22.28 -3.72 3.89
N ASP A 5 22.83 -3.62 5.10
CA ASP A 5 22.16 -4.08 6.32
C ASP A 5 21.29 -3.01 7.03
N SER A 6 20.88 -1.94 6.34
CA SER A 6 20.23 -0.77 7.00
C SER A 6 19.06 -0.12 6.27
N TYR A 7 18.61 -0.65 5.14
CA TYR A 7 17.47 -0.08 4.40
C TYR A 7 16.15 -0.55 5.00
N ARG A 8 15.50 0.33 5.77
CA ARG A 8 14.19 0.11 6.39
C ARG A 8 13.24 1.18 5.88
N ILE A 9 12.60 0.87 4.75
CA ILE A 9 11.90 1.86 3.94
C ILE A 9 10.39 1.68 4.13
N VAL A 10 9.68 2.77 4.37
CA VAL A 10 8.21 2.79 4.36
C VAL A 10 7.75 3.56 3.14
N ILE A 11 6.89 2.94 2.31
CA ILE A 11 6.33 3.55 1.11
C ILE A 11 4.84 3.84 1.32
N LEU A 12 4.51 5.12 1.25
CA LEU A 12 3.17 5.68 1.39
C LEU A 12 2.65 6.20 0.05
N GLY A 13 1.33 6.30 -0.06
CA GLY A 13 0.67 6.81 -1.26
C GLY A 13 -0.70 6.19 -1.48
N THR A 14 -1.47 6.77 -2.39
CA THR A 14 -2.82 6.30 -2.73
C THR A 14 -2.80 5.00 -3.54
N THR A 15 -3.92 4.31 -3.63
CA THR A 15 -4.04 3.13 -4.51
C THR A 15 -3.80 3.57 -5.96
N GLY A 16 -3.00 2.80 -6.70
CA GLY A 16 -2.68 3.13 -8.10
C GLY A 16 -1.58 4.18 -8.30
N SER A 17 -1.00 4.73 -7.21
CA SER A 17 0.14 5.65 -7.31
C SER A 17 1.44 4.98 -7.79
N GLY A 18 1.49 3.64 -7.82
CA GLY A 18 2.64 2.86 -8.26
C GLY A 18 3.55 2.38 -7.11
N LYS A 19 3.09 2.43 -5.85
CA LYS A 19 3.83 1.92 -4.68
C LYS A 19 4.39 0.51 -4.89
N THR A 20 3.54 -0.42 -5.34
CA THR A 20 3.93 -1.82 -5.59
C THR A 20 5.00 -1.94 -6.67
N THR A 21 4.99 -1.05 -7.67
CA THR A 21 6.05 -1.02 -8.69
C THR A 21 7.36 -0.49 -8.11
N LEU A 22 7.28 0.56 -7.28
CA LEU A 22 8.44 1.13 -6.61
C LEU A 22 9.05 0.15 -5.59
N SER A 23 8.22 -0.45 -4.73
CA SER A 23 8.65 -1.42 -3.71
C SER A 23 9.38 -2.59 -4.34
N ARG A 24 8.82 -3.18 -5.41
CA ARG A 24 9.46 -4.28 -6.14
C ARG A 24 10.81 -3.88 -6.76
N ARG A 25 10.90 -2.69 -7.36
CA ARG A 25 12.17 -2.19 -7.92
C ARG A 25 13.22 -1.96 -6.83
N LEU A 26 12.84 -1.31 -5.73
CA LEU A 26 13.74 -1.07 -4.60
C LEU A 26 14.19 -2.38 -3.95
N SER A 27 13.29 -3.36 -3.82
CA SER A 27 13.61 -4.68 -3.27
C SER A 27 14.66 -5.39 -4.10
N GLN A 28 14.56 -5.34 -5.44
CA GLN A 28 15.55 -5.90 -6.35
C GLN A 28 16.89 -5.15 -6.30
N LEU A 29 16.86 -3.82 -6.21
CA LEU A 29 18.07 -3.00 -6.20
C LEU A 29 18.84 -3.09 -4.88
N LEU A 30 18.13 -3.17 -3.76
CA LEU A 30 18.69 -3.15 -2.41
C LEU A 30 18.83 -4.56 -1.81
N SER A 31 18.30 -5.58 -2.49
CA SER A 31 18.27 -6.97 -2.03
C SER A 31 17.61 -7.16 -0.66
N VAL A 32 16.54 -6.40 -0.39
CA VAL A 32 15.76 -6.49 0.86
C VAL A 32 14.33 -6.97 0.59
N PRO A 33 13.67 -7.70 1.53
CA PRO A 33 12.31 -8.17 1.35
C PRO A 33 11.29 -7.03 1.29
N THR A 34 10.20 -7.25 0.55
CA THR A 34 9.03 -6.37 0.55
C THR A 34 7.93 -6.97 1.42
N ILE A 35 7.40 -6.15 2.33
CA ILE A 35 6.29 -6.45 3.22
C ILE A 35 5.07 -5.67 2.71
N GLU A 36 4.21 -6.34 1.94
CA GLU A 36 2.96 -5.75 1.45
C GLU A 36 1.87 -5.89 2.52
N LEU A 37 1.49 -4.78 3.18
CA LEU A 37 0.54 -4.83 4.29
C LEU A 37 -0.83 -5.34 3.86
N ASP A 38 -1.27 -5.04 2.64
CA ASP A 38 -2.54 -5.55 2.11
C ASP A 38 -2.53 -7.08 1.95
N ALA A 39 -1.38 -7.69 1.63
CA ALA A 39 -1.25 -9.15 1.52
C ALA A 39 -1.33 -9.84 2.89
N ILE A 40 -0.91 -9.16 3.96
CA ILE A 40 -1.04 -9.65 5.34
C ILE A 40 -2.47 -9.40 5.87
N ARG A 41 -3.08 -8.27 5.51
CA ARG A 41 -4.42 -7.90 6.00
C ARG A 41 -5.51 -8.79 5.42
N HIS A 42 -5.39 -9.18 4.14
CA HIS A 42 -6.42 -9.93 3.44
C HIS A 42 -6.01 -11.39 3.22
N GLY A 43 -6.56 -12.28 4.05
CA GLY A 43 -6.37 -13.72 3.93
C GLY A 43 -7.14 -14.35 2.76
N PRO A 44 -7.21 -15.68 2.70
CA PRO A 44 -8.05 -16.40 1.75
C PRO A 44 -9.51 -15.93 1.84
N ASN A 45 -10.20 -15.85 0.69
CA ASN A 45 -11.59 -15.38 0.60
C ASN A 45 -11.83 -13.95 1.11
N TRP A 46 -10.82 -13.08 1.04
CA TRP A 46 -10.89 -11.69 1.51
C TRP A 46 -11.16 -11.54 3.01
N VAL A 47 -11.02 -12.60 3.79
CA VAL A 47 -11.23 -12.55 5.24
C VAL A 47 -10.14 -11.67 5.85
N GLU A 48 -10.59 -10.64 6.55
CA GLU A 48 -9.71 -9.68 7.20
C GLU A 48 -9.00 -10.35 8.37
N THR A 49 -7.68 -10.20 8.43
CA THR A 49 -6.87 -10.75 9.51
C THR A 49 -7.09 -9.89 10.77
N PRO A 50 -7.45 -10.51 11.92
CA PRO A 50 -7.58 -9.83 13.20
C PRO A 50 -6.35 -8.97 13.54
N ASP A 51 -6.56 -7.86 14.25
CA ASP A 51 -5.52 -6.84 14.47
C ASP A 51 -4.29 -7.37 15.24
N ASP A 52 -4.50 -8.27 16.19
CA ASP A 52 -3.46 -8.97 16.94
C ASP A 52 -2.58 -9.83 16.02
N ILE A 53 -3.20 -10.68 15.20
CA ILE A 53 -2.50 -11.55 14.24
C ILE A 53 -1.82 -10.72 13.14
N PHE A 54 -2.47 -9.64 12.71
CA PHE A 54 -1.92 -8.71 11.72
C PHE A 54 -0.64 -8.05 12.25
N ARG A 55 -0.68 -7.52 13.47
CA ARG A 55 0.49 -6.92 14.13
C ARG A 55 1.61 -7.93 14.36
N GLU A 56 1.27 -9.15 14.78
CA GLU A 56 2.25 -10.23 14.98
C GLU A 56 3.00 -10.55 13.68
N ARG A 57 2.28 -10.80 12.59
CA ARG A 57 2.87 -11.11 11.27
C ARG A 57 3.78 -9.99 10.76
N ILE A 58 3.38 -8.74 10.98
CA ILE A 58 4.22 -7.58 10.66
C ILE A 58 5.47 -7.59 11.53
N ALA A 59 5.35 -7.75 12.85
CA ALA A 59 6.50 -7.76 13.75
C ALA A 59 7.51 -8.87 13.39
N THR A 60 7.04 -10.06 13.02
CA THR A 60 7.90 -11.15 12.51
C THR A 60 8.61 -10.72 11.23
N SER A 61 7.91 -10.09 10.28
CA SER A 61 8.48 -9.64 9.01
C SER A 61 9.52 -8.52 9.19
N LEU A 62 9.36 -7.68 10.21
CA LEU A 62 10.27 -6.58 10.57
C LEU A 62 11.55 -7.06 11.29
N SER A 63 11.68 -8.35 11.60
CA SER A 63 12.87 -8.92 12.25
C SER A 63 14.11 -8.98 11.35
N ALA A 64 13.91 -8.88 10.02
CA ALA A 64 15.01 -8.77 9.07
C ALA A 64 15.78 -7.46 9.23
N GLU A 65 17.09 -7.49 8.92
CA GLU A 65 17.97 -6.33 9.08
C GLU A 65 17.57 -5.14 8.18
N GLY A 66 17.06 -5.44 6.97
CA GLY A 66 16.47 -4.49 6.04
C GLY A 66 15.12 -4.98 5.49
N TRP A 67 14.24 -4.04 5.13
CA TRP A 67 12.90 -4.31 4.61
C TRP A 67 12.31 -3.09 3.92
N ILE A 68 11.32 -3.33 3.06
CA ILE A 68 10.46 -2.31 2.46
C ILE A 68 9.01 -2.61 2.85
N VAL A 69 8.34 -1.71 3.57
CA VAL A 69 6.91 -1.82 3.85
C VAL A 69 6.12 -1.02 2.82
N ASP A 70 5.21 -1.68 2.11
CA ASP A 70 4.23 -1.06 1.22
C ASP A 70 2.84 -1.07 1.90
N GLY A 71 2.36 0.12 2.27
CA GLY A 71 1.06 0.31 2.90
C GLY A 71 1.10 1.22 4.12
N ASN A 72 -0.09 1.57 4.63
CA ASN A 72 -0.22 2.45 5.78
C ASN A 72 -1.45 2.10 6.62
N TYR A 73 -1.29 1.13 7.52
CA TYR A 73 -2.31 0.76 8.49
C TYR A 73 -1.97 1.40 9.85
N SER A 74 -2.87 2.24 10.38
CA SER A 74 -2.68 2.92 11.68
C SER A 74 -2.40 1.93 12.81
N VAL A 75 -3.08 0.77 12.78
CA VAL A 75 -2.97 -0.31 13.76
C VAL A 75 -1.58 -0.94 13.85
N ALA A 76 -0.66 -0.70 12.91
CA ALA A 76 0.71 -1.20 12.98
C ALA A 76 1.76 -0.08 12.84
N ARG A 77 1.33 1.18 12.81
CA ARG A 77 2.22 2.31 12.54
C ARG A 77 3.28 2.48 13.64
N ASP A 78 2.88 2.28 14.89
CA ASP A 78 3.72 2.34 16.08
C ASP A 78 4.86 1.31 16.10
N ILE A 79 4.71 0.17 15.42
CA ILE A 79 5.76 -0.86 15.37
C ILE A 79 6.64 -0.76 14.11
N ILE A 80 6.13 -0.11 13.05
CA ILE A 80 6.83 0.06 11.76
C ILE A 80 7.67 1.34 11.78
N TRP A 81 7.04 2.49 12.06
CA TRP A 81 7.66 3.80 11.82
C TRP A 81 8.91 4.08 12.67
N PRO A 82 8.96 3.72 13.96
CA PRO A 82 10.16 3.96 14.76
C PRO A 82 11.40 3.20 14.28
N ARG A 83 11.21 2.15 13.48
CA ARG A 83 12.30 1.34 12.90
C ARG A 83 12.68 1.80 11.49
N ALA A 84 11.88 2.64 10.85
CA ALA A 84 12.12 3.08 9.49
C ALA A 84 13.29 4.07 9.43
N THR A 85 14.17 3.88 8.46
CA THR A 85 15.25 4.84 8.16
C THR A 85 14.85 5.81 7.05
N ILE A 86 13.92 5.40 6.17
CA ILE A 86 13.47 6.20 5.03
C ILE A 86 11.95 6.12 4.91
N LEU A 87 11.30 7.26 4.69
CA LEU A 87 9.89 7.37 4.35
C LEU A 87 9.76 7.93 2.92
N ILE A 88 9.13 7.18 2.03
CA ILE A 88 8.85 7.63 0.66
C ILE A 88 7.34 7.82 0.51
N TRP A 89 6.91 9.06 0.27
CA TRP A 89 5.50 9.35 -0.02
C TRP A 89 5.34 9.65 -1.51
N LEU A 90 4.62 8.76 -2.21
CA LEU A 90 4.16 8.98 -3.56
C LEU A 90 2.90 9.86 -3.58
N ASP A 91 3.11 11.18 -3.60
CA ASP A 91 2.07 12.20 -3.72
C ASP A 91 1.96 12.69 -5.17
N TYR A 92 1.25 11.93 -6.01
CA TYR A 92 1.00 12.32 -7.40
C TYR A 92 -0.29 13.13 -7.53
N SER A 93 -0.26 14.15 -8.38
CA SER A 93 -1.44 14.91 -8.77
C SER A 93 -2.57 14.00 -9.27
N PHE A 94 -3.75 14.16 -8.67
CA PHE A 94 -4.95 13.33 -8.83
C PHE A 94 -5.32 12.91 -10.27
N PRO A 95 -5.19 13.75 -11.32
CA PRO A 95 -5.55 13.35 -12.69
C PRO A 95 -4.71 12.17 -13.23
N LEU A 96 -3.43 12.11 -12.88
CA LEU A 96 -2.54 11.03 -13.32
C LEU A 96 -2.83 9.71 -12.60
N VAL A 97 -3.19 9.78 -11.32
CA VAL A 97 -3.61 8.60 -10.53
C VAL A 97 -4.95 8.07 -11.03
N PHE A 98 -5.92 8.95 -11.29
CA PHE A 98 -7.21 8.60 -11.85
C PHE A 98 -7.08 7.98 -13.24
N TRP A 99 -6.30 8.58 -14.14
CA TRP A 99 -6.06 8.04 -15.48
C TRP A 99 -5.43 6.64 -15.46
N ARG A 100 -4.45 6.42 -14.57
CA ARG A 100 -3.81 5.11 -14.37
C ARG A 100 -4.79 4.08 -13.79
N LEU A 101 -5.64 4.48 -12.84
CA LEU A 101 -6.67 3.60 -12.28
C LEU A 101 -7.74 3.25 -13.31
N PHE A 102 -8.22 4.22 -14.09
CA PHE A 102 -9.20 4.03 -15.15
C PHE A 102 -8.70 3.01 -16.20
N TRP A 103 -7.49 3.19 -16.71
CA TRP A 103 -6.89 2.24 -17.66
C TRP A 103 -6.63 0.87 -17.04
N ARG A 104 -6.20 0.82 -15.78
CA ARG A 104 -5.98 -0.45 -15.07
C ARG A 104 -7.27 -1.21 -14.82
N THR A 105 -8.37 -0.52 -14.53
CA THR A 105 -9.69 -1.13 -14.37
C THR A 105 -10.23 -1.63 -15.71
N MET A 106 -10.09 -0.84 -16.79
CA MET A 106 -10.47 -1.27 -18.14
C MET A 106 -9.69 -2.51 -18.60
N THR A 107 -8.37 -2.54 -18.39
CA THR A 107 -7.54 -3.69 -18.78
C THR A 107 -7.77 -4.91 -17.88
N ARG A 108 -8.03 -4.74 -16.58
CA ARG A 108 -8.32 -5.86 -15.66
C ARG A 108 -9.71 -6.46 -15.85
N GLY A 109 -10.72 -5.63 -16.18
CA GLY A 109 -12.05 -6.10 -16.56
C GLY A 109 -12.03 -6.97 -17.83
N ILE A 110 -11.02 -6.77 -18.69
CA ILE A 110 -10.79 -7.58 -19.88
C ILE A 110 -9.95 -8.85 -19.55
N MET A 111 -9.08 -8.82 -18.53
CA MET A 111 -8.11 -9.91 -18.26
C MET A 111 -8.39 -10.85 -17.07
N ARG A 112 -9.44 -10.67 -16.24
CA ARG A 112 -9.82 -11.60 -15.13
C ARG A 112 -8.61 -12.09 -14.29
N THR A 113 -7.67 -11.21 -13.98
CA THR A 113 -6.42 -11.59 -13.30
C THR A 113 -6.67 -11.94 -11.84
N LYS A 114 -6.19 -13.13 -11.42
CA LYS A 114 -6.09 -13.53 -10.01
C LYS A 114 -5.25 -12.52 -9.24
N LEU A 115 -5.72 -12.08 -8.07
CA LEU A 115 -4.95 -11.28 -7.12
C LEU A 115 -4.59 -12.14 -5.90
N TRP A 116 -3.76 -11.59 -5.02
CA TRP A 116 -3.10 -12.22 -3.87
C TRP A 116 -3.91 -13.37 -3.21
N ASN A 117 -3.20 -14.44 -2.82
CA ASN A 117 -3.78 -15.64 -2.19
C ASN A 117 -4.81 -16.40 -3.05
N GLY A 118 -4.79 -16.21 -4.37
CA GLY A 118 -5.71 -16.90 -5.29
C GLY A 118 -7.10 -16.28 -5.36
N ASN A 119 -7.32 -15.16 -4.65
CA ASN A 119 -8.59 -14.47 -4.62
C ASN A 119 -8.87 -13.79 -5.98
N ARG A 120 -10.12 -13.86 -6.43
CA ARG A 120 -10.60 -13.15 -7.63
C ARG A 120 -11.26 -11.84 -7.24
N GLU A 121 -11.27 -10.92 -8.19
CA GLU A 121 -11.85 -9.57 -8.32
C GLU A 121 -12.57 -8.86 -7.15
N GLU A 122 -13.14 -9.49 -6.12
CA GLU A 122 -13.92 -8.80 -5.07
C GLU A 122 -13.13 -7.73 -4.28
N LEU A 123 -11.80 -7.74 -4.37
CA LEU A 123 -10.95 -6.64 -3.93
C LEU A 123 -11.32 -5.29 -4.55
N TRP A 124 -11.78 -5.23 -5.81
CA TRP A 124 -12.20 -3.95 -6.41
C TRP A 124 -13.44 -3.41 -5.72
N ARG A 125 -14.35 -4.27 -5.26
CA ARG A 125 -15.54 -3.86 -4.50
C ARG A 125 -15.17 -3.40 -3.10
N HIS A 126 -14.27 -4.10 -2.41
CA HIS A 126 -13.75 -3.64 -1.11
C HIS A 126 -12.90 -2.37 -1.23
N PHE A 127 -12.15 -2.22 -2.32
CA PHE A 127 -11.49 -0.96 -2.66
C PHE A 127 -12.49 0.13 -3.02
N LEU A 128 -13.66 -0.17 -3.58
CA LEU A 128 -14.76 0.77 -3.79
C LEU A 128 -15.49 1.17 -2.50
N THR A 129 -15.57 0.27 -1.52
CA THR A 129 -16.01 0.66 -0.18
C THR A 129 -14.96 1.55 0.48
N LYS A 130 -13.67 1.29 0.25
CA LYS A 130 -12.59 2.26 0.51
C LYS A 130 -12.64 3.45 -0.46
N ASP A 131 -13.32 3.40 -1.61
CA ASP A 131 -13.60 4.56 -2.48
C ASP A 131 -14.64 5.50 -1.85
N SER A 132 -15.27 5.14 -0.72
CA SER A 132 -15.87 6.12 0.18
C SER A 132 -14.81 7.02 0.86
N LEU A 133 -13.58 6.52 1.11
CA LEU A 133 -12.42 7.36 1.46
C LEU A 133 -11.98 8.19 0.26
N PHE A 134 -12.14 7.71 -0.98
CA PHE A 134 -11.90 8.52 -2.17
C PHE A 134 -12.95 9.61 -2.33
N LEU A 135 -14.24 9.34 -2.08
CA LEU A 135 -15.30 10.35 -2.00
C LEU A 135 -15.08 11.34 -0.85
N TRP A 136 -14.63 10.87 0.32
CA TRP A 136 -14.27 11.70 1.45
C TRP A 136 -13.02 12.56 1.16
N ALA A 137 -12.02 12.02 0.47
CA ALA A 137 -10.85 12.75 0.02
C ALA A 137 -11.18 13.74 -1.11
N PHE A 138 -12.12 13.39 -2.01
CA PHE A 138 -12.68 14.27 -3.04
C PHE A 138 -13.42 15.45 -2.39
N LYS A 139 -14.24 15.16 -1.36
CA LYS A 139 -14.94 16.17 -0.55
C LYS A 139 -13.97 17.06 0.24
N THR A 140 -12.90 16.48 0.79
CA THR A 140 -11.87 17.20 1.55
C THR A 140 -10.99 18.07 0.64
N HIS A 141 -10.72 17.64 -0.59
CA HIS A 141 -10.01 18.45 -1.58
C HIS A 141 -10.87 19.56 -2.18
N TRP A 142 -12.19 19.36 -2.33
CA TRP A 142 -13.11 20.44 -2.73
C TRP A 142 -13.22 21.51 -1.64
N SER A 143 -13.31 21.09 -0.37
CA SER A 143 -13.44 22.01 0.78
C SER A 143 -12.18 22.83 1.09
N ARG A 144 -10.99 22.45 0.60
CA ARG A 144 -9.74 23.23 0.78
C ARG A 144 -9.53 24.33 -0.27
N ARG A 145 -10.41 24.47 -1.25
CA ARG A 145 -10.35 25.59 -2.23
C ARG A 145 -11.19 26.81 -1.83
N GLU A 146 -12.07 26.71 -0.83
CA GLU A 146 -12.94 27.82 -0.41
C GLU A 146 -12.39 28.64 0.77
N SER A 147 -11.29 28.22 1.42
CA SER A 147 -10.73 28.95 2.57
C SER A 147 -9.54 29.86 2.23
N LEU A 148 -9.32 30.16 0.94
CA LEU A 148 -8.28 31.09 0.46
C LEU A 148 -8.81 32.07 -0.59
N SER A 149 -10.12 32.31 -0.64
CA SER A 149 -10.73 33.42 -1.38
C SER A 149 -11.23 34.48 -0.41
#